data_AF-A0AAU7CB11-F1
#
_entry.id   AF-A0AAU7CB11-F1
#
_cell.length_a   1.000
_cell.length_b   1.000
_cell.length_c   1.000
_cell.angle_alpha   90.00
_cell.angle_beta   90.00
_cell.angle_gamma   90.00
#
_symmetry.space_group_name_H-M   'P 1'
#
loop_
_entity.id
_entity.type
_entity.pdbx_description
1 polymer ?
#
loop_
_entity_poly.entity_id
_entity_poly.type
_entity_poly.pdbx_seq_one_letter_code
_entity_poly.pdbx_strand_id
1 'polypeptide(L)'
;MRGRFIRLVPMVGIAFTVCTPVFVFAQVRKEVVEPAKREVVQRKAAVLQPARVQLADPVVIIANGMDPGWTRQFRPILQVEYLFLRMVCNPSKEERLPIARAGFKSLDAAAKSYLEWQNNQNMIVAGRLVERPANPDPRKMIQNALVDSAKTHLSSSQFERYRAELDARSAEQKRVAILNLVAKLDHSLVLSPEQRDQISESLSSHWEEAWAQGFQSFSLDNQYFPMVPDPLVAKHLNANQKTIWSGLQKVTFNSNGLGSFMNAQAQNLPLDDEFSDEVAQEDPKPATKK
;
A
#
# COMPACT_ATOMS: atom_id res chain seq x y z
N MET A 1 8.84 -61.24 -37.48
CA MET A 1 8.70 -59.87 -38.03
C MET A 1 7.47 -59.23 -37.40
N ARG A 2 7.64 -58.28 -36.47
CA ARG A 2 6.54 -57.50 -35.87
C ARG A 2 6.86 -56.01 -36.07
N GLY A 3 6.13 -55.37 -36.97
CA GLY A 3 6.27 -53.94 -37.27
C GLY A 3 5.57 -53.10 -36.21
N ARG A 4 6.28 -52.13 -35.63
CA ARG A 4 5.73 -51.09 -34.77
C ARG A 4 5.32 -49.89 -35.64
N PHE A 5 4.04 -49.56 -35.63
CA PHE A 5 3.52 -48.31 -36.18
C PHE A 5 3.72 -47.19 -35.16
N ILE A 6 4.45 -46.14 -35.56
CA ILE A 6 4.59 -44.90 -34.81
C ILE A 6 3.41 -44.01 -35.21
N ARG A 7 2.52 -43.70 -34.25
CA ARG A 7 1.46 -42.69 -34.43
C ARG A 7 2.04 -41.30 -34.13
N LEU A 8 2.11 -40.46 -35.15
CA LEU A 8 2.32 -39.02 -35.03
C LEU A 8 1.03 -38.37 -34.52
N VAL A 9 1.11 -37.68 -33.38
CA VAL A 9 0.04 -36.84 -32.86
C VAL A 9 0.29 -35.40 -33.36
N PRO A 10 -0.67 -34.74 -34.00
CA PRO A 10 -0.52 -33.34 -34.40
C PRO A 10 -0.51 -32.45 -33.17
N MET A 11 0.55 -31.65 -33.00
CA MET A 11 0.57 -30.56 -32.04
C MET A 11 -0.37 -29.44 -32.53
N VAL A 12 -1.45 -29.22 -31.79
CA VAL A 12 -2.30 -28.05 -31.93
C VAL A 12 -1.51 -26.84 -31.41
N GLY A 13 -1.08 -25.99 -32.33
CA GLY A 13 -0.42 -24.72 -32.00
C GLY A 13 -1.40 -23.78 -31.33
N ILE A 14 -1.26 -23.60 -30.02
CA ILE A 14 -1.95 -22.55 -29.27
C ILE A 14 -1.23 -21.24 -29.59
N ALA A 15 -1.83 -20.41 -30.45
CA ALA A 15 -1.38 -19.05 -30.68
C ALA A 15 -1.69 -18.22 -29.44
N PHE A 16 -0.67 -17.95 -28.63
CA PHE A 16 -0.76 -16.94 -27.57
C PHE A 16 -0.74 -15.55 -28.22
N THR A 17 -1.91 -14.95 -28.39
CA THR A 17 -2.04 -13.52 -28.61
C THR A 17 -1.55 -12.80 -27.36
N VAL A 18 -0.28 -12.38 -27.38
CA VAL A 18 0.31 -11.50 -26.38
C VAL A 18 -0.41 -10.15 -26.48
N CYS A 19 -1.34 -9.91 -25.57
CA CYS A 19 -2.00 -8.61 -25.42
C CYS A 19 -0.96 -7.64 -24.85
N THR A 20 -0.24 -6.94 -25.72
CA THR A 20 0.69 -5.89 -25.30
C THR A 20 -0.11 -4.75 -24.66
N PRO A 21 0.19 -4.35 -23.42
CA PRO A 21 -0.46 -3.18 -22.82
C PRO A 21 -0.13 -1.96 -23.66
N VAL A 22 -1.16 -1.29 -24.16
CA VAL A 22 -1.05 -0.01 -24.86
C VAL A 22 -0.59 1.01 -23.82
N PHE A 23 0.72 1.26 -23.76
CA PHE A 23 1.28 2.38 -23.03
C PHE A 23 0.81 3.67 -23.72
N VAL A 24 -0.18 4.32 -23.11
CA VAL A 24 -0.61 5.66 -23.50
C VAL A 24 0.51 6.63 -23.11
N PHE A 25 1.39 6.95 -24.05
CA PHE A 25 2.31 8.07 -23.90
C PHE A 25 1.49 9.36 -23.85
N ALA A 26 1.38 9.95 -22.67
CA ALA A 26 0.89 11.32 -22.52
C ALA A 26 1.82 12.25 -23.30
N GLN A 27 1.39 12.70 -24.49
CA GLN A 27 2.06 13.78 -25.22
C GLN A 27 2.00 15.05 -24.34
N VAL A 28 3.12 15.36 -23.70
CA VAL A 28 3.35 16.67 -23.08
C VAL A 28 3.34 17.71 -24.19
N ARG A 29 2.17 18.33 -24.44
CA ARG A 29 2.06 19.53 -25.27
C ARG A 29 2.88 20.63 -24.59
N LYS A 30 3.98 21.03 -25.24
CA LYS A 30 4.62 22.32 -24.98
C LYS A 30 3.65 23.42 -25.41
N GLU A 31 2.85 23.93 -24.47
CA GLU A 31 2.19 25.21 -24.66
C GLU A 31 3.26 26.31 -24.65
N VAL A 32 3.41 26.97 -25.79
CA VAL A 32 4.14 28.22 -25.90
C VAL A 32 3.27 29.28 -25.21
N VAL A 33 3.58 29.56 -23.94
CA VAL A 33 2.93 30.61 -23.17
C VAL A 33 3.41 31.95 -23.74
N GLU A 34 2.56 32.61 -24.51
CA GLU A 34 2.77 34.01 -24.89
C GLU A 34 2.80 34.90 -23.64
N PRO A 35 3.68 35.90 -23.58
CA PRO A 35 3.78 36.80 -22.45
C PRO A 35 2.51 37.65 -22.33
N ALA A 36 1.64 37.28 -21.40
CA ALA A 36 0.46 38.05 -21.04
C ALA A 36 0.85 39.48 -20.63
N LYS A 37 0.28 40.47 -21.32
CA LYS A 37 0.39 41.89 -20.97
C LYS A 37 -0.11 42.07 -19.53
N ARG A 38 0.78 42.55 -18.65
CA ARG A 38 0.44 42.95 -17.29
C ARG A 38 -0.44 44.18 -17.33
N GLU A 39 -1.76 43.96 -17.23
CA GLU A 39 -2.70 45.02 -16.88
C GLU A 39 -2.53 45.33 -15.38
N VAL A 40 -2.14 46.57 -15.08
CA VAL A 40 -2.03 47.07 -13.71
C VAL A 40 -3.44 47.29 -13.17
N VAL A 41 -4.03 46.22 -12.62
CA VAL A 41 -5.28 46.31 -11.88
C VAL A 41 -4.99 47.02 -10.56
N GLN A 42 -5.47 48.25 -10.43
CA GLN A 42 -5.49 48.98 -9.17
C GLN A 42 -6.30 48.17 -8.14
N ARG A 43 -5.59 47.50 -7.23
CA ARG A 43 -6.19 46.83 -6.08
C ARG A 43 -6.84 47.87 -5.18
N LYS A 44 -8.16 48.02 -5.31
CA LYS A 44 -9.00 48.60 -4.26
C LYS A 44 -8.71 47.84 -2.97
N ALA A 45 -8.28 48.55 -1.93
CA ALA A 45 -8.03 47.98 -0.62
C ALA A 45 -9.31 47.26 -0.15
N ALA A 46 -9.28 45.93 -0.20
CA ALA A 46 -10.33 45.11 0.39
C ALA A 46 -10.26 45.35 1.90
N VAL A 47 -11.35 45.89 2.44
CA VAL A 47 -11.59 45.96 3.88
C VAL A 47 -11.44 44.54 4.41
N LEU A 48 -10.36 44.30 5.17
CA LEU A 48 -10.14 43.09 5.93
C LEU A 48 -11.36 42.92 6.84
N GLN A 49 -12.29 42.05 6.44
CA GLN A 49 -13.24 41.54 7.41
C GLN A 49 -12.41 40.81 8.48
N PRO A 50 -12.64 41.08 9.77
CA PRO A 50 -11.97 40.35 10.83
C PRO A 50 -12.23 38.88 10.59
N ALA A 51 -11.16 38.11 10.36
CA ALA A 51 -11.24 36.67 10.25
C ALA A 51 -11.99 36.17 11.49
N ARG A 52 -13.23 35.72 11.30
CA ARG A 52 -13.93 34.95 12.31
C ARG A 52 -13.03 33.74 12.53
N VAL A 53 -12.31 33.75 13.64
CA VAL A 53 -11.71 32.56 14.23
C VAL A 53 -12.88 31.59 14.38
N GLN A 54 -13.01 30.67 13.42
CA GLN A 54 -13.85 29.51 13.59
C GLN A 54 -13.15 28.73 14.71
N LEU A 55 -13.65 28.92 15.93
CA LEU A 55 -13.41 27.99 17.01
C LEU A 55 -13.83 26.64 16.45
N ALA A 56 -12.84 25.78 16.19
CA ALA A 56 -13.07 24.43 15.71
C ALA A 56 -14.19 23.83 16.55
N ASP A 57 -15.24 23.34 15.87
CA ASP A 57 -16.34 22.67 16.54
C ASP A 57 -15.76 21.61 17.50
N PRO A 58 -16.33 21.46 18.70
CA PRO A 58 -15.87 20.45 19.64
C PRO A 58 -16.00 19.10 18.93
N VAL A 59 -14.85 18.47 18.68
CA VAL A 59 -14.79 17.08 18.27
C VAL A 59 -15.60 16.30 19.29
N VAL A 60 -16.79 15.86 18.89
CA VAL A 60 -17.61 14.97 19.71
C VAL A 60 -16.87 13.64 19.71
N ILE A 61 -16.04 13.45 20.72
CA ILE A 61 -15.39 12.18 21.03
C ILE A 61 -16.50 11.25 21.52
N ILE A 62 -17.11 10.51 20.59
CA ILE A 62 -18.03 9.44 20.97
C ILE A 62 -17.20 8.36 21.67
N ALA A 63 -17.52 8.19 22.94
CA ALA A 63 -16.93 7.26 23.88
C ALA A 63 -16.99 5.81 23.37
N ASN A 64 -15.83 5.19 23.24
CA ASN A 64 -15.62 3.74 23.40
C ASN A 64 -14.13 3.42 23.57
N GLY A 65 -13.43 4.09 24.51
CA GLY A 65 -12.14 3.65 25.07
C GLY A 65 -10.99 3.26 24.11
N MET A 66 -11.13 3.48 22.81
CA MET A 66 -10.13 3.19 21.79
C MET A 66 -9.17 4.37 21.77
N ASP A 67 -7.86 4.09 21.85
CA ASP A 67 -6.85 5.13 21.77
C ASP A 67 -6.98 5.86 20.41
N PRO A 68 -7.39 7.14 20.40
CA PRO A 68 -7.57 7.90 19.16
C PRO A 68 -6.26 8.07 18.37
N GLY A 69 -5.10 7.77 18.97
CA GLY A 69 -3.80 7.84 18.34
C GLY A 69 -3.68 6.97 17.09
N TRP A 70 -4.03 5.67 17.18
CA TRP A 70 -3.85 4.72 16.07
C TRP A 70 -4.82 4.95 14.92
N THR A 71 -6.09 5.26 15.21
CA THR A 71 -7.07 5.62 14.17
C THR A 71 -6.60 6.85 13.38
N ARG A 72 -6.04 7.86 14.06
CA ARG A 72 -5.44 9.03 13.40
C ARG A 72 -4.24 8.66 12.53
N GLN A 73 -3.38 7.76 13.01
CA GLN A 73 -2.19 7.32 12.28
C GLN A 73 -2.52 6.47 11.03
N PHE A 74 -3.57 5.65 11.07
CA PHE A 74 -3.97 4.80 9.94
C PHE A 74 -4.93 5.48 8.97
N ARG A 75 -5.50 6.64 9.32
CA ARG A 75 -6.41 7.40 8.45
C ARG A 75 -5.85 7.70 7.05
N PRO A 76 -4.56 8.10 6.88
CA PRO A 76 -3.99 8.30 5.55
C PRO A 76 -4.00 7.04 4.68
N ILE A 77 -3.92 5.85 5.29
CA ILE A 77 -3.99 4.59 4.55
C ILE A 77 -5.39 4.42 3.96
N LEU A 78 -6.44 4.60 4.76
CA LEU A 78 -7.83 4.55 4.27
C LEU A 78 -8.06 5.56 3.14
N GLN A 79 -7.55 6.79 3.28
CA GLN A 79 -7.72 7.84 2.28
C GLN A 79 -7.13 7.42 0.92
N VAL A 80 -5.89 6.93 0.90
CA VAL A 80 -5.23 6.52 -0.33
C VAL A 80 -5.93 5.33 -0.98
N GLU A 81 -6.29 4.30 -0.20
CA GLU A 81 -6.95 3.11 -0.75
C GLU A 81 -8.37 3.43 -1.26
N TYR A 82 -9.12 4.29 -0.56
CA TYR A 82 -10.45 4.71 -1.01
C TYR A 82 -10.39 5.63 -2.23
N LEU A 83 -9.45 6.57 -2.28
CA LEU A 83 -9.24 7.42 -3.46
C LEU A 83 -8.87 6.58 -4.68
N PHE A 84 -8.00 5.58 -4.51
CA PHE A 84 -7.66 4.63 -5.55
C PHE A 84 -8.89 3.90 -6.10
N LEU A 85 -9.75 3.37 -5.22
CA LEU A 85 -11.03 2.77 -5.61
C LEU A 85 -11.90 3.75 -6.40
N ARG A 86 -12.03 5.01 -5.93
CA ARG A 86 -12.79 6.05 -6.64
C ARG A 86 -12.27 6.30 -8.05
N MET A 87 -10.96 6.42 -8.22
CA MET A 87 -10.34 6.69 -9.51
C MET A 87 -10.54 5.53 -10.50
N VAL A 88 -10.43 4.28 -10.03
CA VAL A 88 -10.54 3.09 -10.89
C VAL A 88 -12.00 2.78 -11.25
N CYS A 89 -12.91 2.90 -10.28
CA CYS A 89 -14.30 2.45 -10.44
C CYS A 89 -15.25 3.56 -10.88
N ASN A 90 -14.94 4.81 -10.55
CA ASN A 90 -15.83 5.96 -10.60
C ASN A 90 -17.25 5.64 -10.04
N PRO A 91 -17.36 5.22 -8.77
CA PRO A 91 -18.63 4.83 -8.18
C PRO A 91 -19.58 6.02 -8.07
N SER A 92 -20.88 5.75 -8.13
CA SER A 92 -21.93 6.75 -7.87
C SER A 92 -21.92 7.19 -6.39
N LYS A 93 -22.57 8.31 -6.08
CA LYS A 93 -22.64 8.80 -4.69
C LYS A 93 -23.33 7.80 -3.74
N GLU A 94 -24.34 7.09 -4.24
CA GLU A 94 -25.09 6.07 -3.48
C GLU A 94 -24.24 4.82 -3.21
N GLU A 95 -23.36 4.44 -4.15
CA GLU A 95 -22.44 3.30 -4.00
C GLU A 95 -21.26 3.63 -3.07
N ARG A 96 -20.80 4.90 -3.08
CA ARG A 96 -19.66 5.38 -2.29
C ARG A 96 -19.89 5.26 -0.79
N LEU A 97 -21.07 5.66 -0.32
CA LEU A 97 -21.36 5.77 1.09
C LEU A 97 -21.21 4.44 1.87
N PRO A 98 -21.81 3.31 1.44
CA PRO A 98 -21.61 2.04 2.13
C PRO A 98 -20.15 1.55 2.08
N ILE A 99 -19.42 1.83 0.99
CA ILE A 99 -17.99 1.49 0.86
C ILE A 99 -17.15 2.31 1.83
N ALA A 100 -17.39 3.62 1.93
CA ALA A 100 -16.72 4.50 2.88
C ALA A 100 -16.96 4.06 4.33
N ARG A 101 -18.22 3.75 4.69
CA ARG A 101 -18.59 3.24 6.02
C ARG A 101 -17.87 1.92 6.35
N ALA A 102 -17.75 1.00 5.38
CA ALA A 102 -16.99 -0.24 5.56
C ALA A 102 -15.49 0.04 5.79
N GLY A 103 -14.92 0.99 5.04
CA GLY A 103 -13.54 1.45 5.21
C GLY A 103 -13.26 2.03 6.60
N PHE A 104 -14.13 2.91 7.11
CA PHE A 104 -14.01 3.47 8.47
C PHE A 104 -14.14 2.40 9.55
N LYS A 105 -15.11 1.48 9.42
CA LYS A 105 -15.23 0.36 10.35
C LYS A 105 -13.98 -0.51 10.38
N SER A 106 -13.36 -0.75 9.22
CA SER A 106 -12.11 -1.51 9.13
C SER A 106 -10.91 -0.74 9.67
N LEU A 107 -10.87 0.58 9.51
CA LEU A 107 -9.87 1.45 10.13
C LEU A 107 -9.89 1.32 11.66
N ASP A 108 -11.08 1.38 12.29
CA ASP A 108 -11.22 1.20 13.73
C ASP A 108 -10.83 -0.21 14.18
N ALA A 109 -11.23 -1.23 13.40
CA ALA A 109 -10.83 -2.61 13.67
C ALA A 109 -9.31 -2.80 13.57
N ALA A 110 -8.66 -2.19 12.58
CA ALA A 110 -7.21 -2.24 12.40
C ALA A 110 -6.47 -1.53 13.54
N ALA A 111 -6.95 -0.35 13.95
CA ALA A 111 -6.42 0.38 15.11
C ALA A 111 -6.51 -0.47 16.39
N LYS A 112 -7.66 -1.10 16.62
CA LYS A 112 -7.88 -2.00 17.76
C LYS A 112 -6.96 -3.22 17.71
N SER A 113 -6.91 -3.95 16.60
CA SER A 113 -6.06 -5.13 16.45
C SER A 113 -4.58 -4.79 16.64
N TYR A 114 -4.14 -3.63 16.17
CA TYR A 114 -2.77 -3.17 16.36
C TYR A 114 -2.47 -2.85 17.82
N LEU A 115 -3.38 -2.17 18.53
CA LEU A 115 -3.26 -1.91 19.97
C LEU A 115 -3.20 -3.21 20.79
N GLU A 116 -4.06 -4.18 20.48
CA GLU A 116 -4.04 -5.51 21.10
C GLU A 116 -2.70 -6.22 20.85
N TRP A 117 -2.22 -6.21 19.62
CA TRP A 117 -0.91 -6.75 19.27
C TRP A 117 0.22 -6.06 20.04
N GLN A 118 0.15 -4.74 20.24
CA GLN A 118 1.15 -3.95 20.96
C GLN A 118 1.16 -4.28 22.45
N ASN A 119 -0.02 -4.43 23.07
CA ASN A 119 -0.14 -4.82 24.48
C ASN A 119 0.37 -6.25 24.73
N ASN A 120 0.25 -7.12 23.73
CA ASN A 120 0.65 -8.53 23.83
C ASN A 120 2.12 -8.79 23.44
N GLN A 121 2.91 -7.76 23.10
CA GLN A 121 4.30 -7.89 22.62
C GLN A 121 5.23 -8.59 23.61
N ASN A 122 5.06 -8.30 24.90
CA ASN A 122 6.01 -8.67 25.95
C ASN A 122 5.35 -9.57 27.01
N MET A 123 4.36 -10.37 26.61
CA MET A 123 3.68 -11.25 27.55
C MET A 123 4.58 -12.43 27.95
N ILE A 124 4.97 -12.44 29.22
CA ILE A 124 5.56 -13.60 29.89
C ILE A 124 4.42 -14.32 30.61
N VAL A 125 4.05 -15.52 30.13
CA VAL A 125 3.02 -16.35 30.75
C VAL A 125 3.72 -17.49 31.47
N ALA A 126 3.53 -17.57 32.79
CA ALA A 126 4.16 -18.60 33.63
C ALA A 126 5.70 -18.68 33.49
N GLY A 127 6.38 -17.53 33.41
CA GLY A 127 7.84 -17.46 33.29
C GLY A 127 8.38 -17.86 31.91
N ARG A 128 7.51 -18.12 30.92
CA ARG A 128 7.92 -18.41 29.54
C ARG A 128 7.54 -17.24 28.64
N LEU A 129 8.47 -16.86 27.76
CA LEU A 129 8.20 -15.93 26.68
C LEU A 129 7.23 -16.62 25.70
N VAL A 130 6.04 -16.04 25.54
CA VAL A 130 5.06 -16.54 24.57
C VAL A 130 5.52 -16.14 23.16
N GLU A 131 5.28 -17.02 22.18
CA GLU A 131 5.52 -16.69 20.78
C GLU A 131 4.76 -15.42 20.40
N ARG A 132 5.49 -14.46 19.84
CA ARG A 132 4.93 -13.15 19.50
C ARG A 132 3.93 -13.32 18.35
N PRO A 133 2.68 -12.85 18.48
CA PRO A 133 1.74 -12.89 17.38
C PRO A 133 2.27 -12.10 16.18
N ALA A 134 1.93 -12.56 14.98
CA ALA A 134 2.23 -11.84 13.75
C ALA A 134 1.66 -10.42 13.83
N ASN A 135 2.42 -9.45 13.30
CA ASN A 135 1.99 -8.06 13.26
C ASN A 135 0.77 -7.92 12.35
N PRO A 136 -0.36 -7.36 12.83
CA PRO A 136 -1.46 -7.03 11.94
C PRO A 136 -0.98 -6.03 10.88
N ASP A 137 -1.47 -6.18 9.66
CA ASP A 137 -1.25 -5.24 8.56
C ASP A 137 -2.50 -4.36 8.40
N PRO A 138 -2.46 -3.11 8.90
CA PRO A 138 -3.62 -2.21 8.83
C PRO A 138 -4.03 -1.92 7.38
N ARG A 139 -3.07 -1.79 6.45
CA ARG A 139 -3.38 -1.53 5.04
C ARG A 139 -4.13 -2.70 4.44
N LYS A 140 -3.67 -3.93 4.68
CA LYS A 140 -4.34 -5.13 4.17
C LYS A 140 -5.73 -5.30 4.77
N MET A 141 -5.92 -5.03 6.07
CA MET A 141 -7.24 -5.07 6.71
C MET A 141 -8.22 -4.07 6.08
N ILE A 142 -7.77 -2.82 5.88
CA ILE A 142 -8.57 -1.77 5.25
C ILE A 142 -8.88 -2.12 3.80
N GLN A 143 -7.87 -2.53 3.03
CA GLN A 143 -8.01 -2.91 1.63
C GLN A 143 -8.98 -4.09 1.45
N ASN A 144 -8.89 -5.13 2.26
CA ASN A 144 -9.80 -6.28 2.21
C ASN A 144 -11.25 -5.85 2.45
N ALA A 145 -11.49 -5.00 3.46
CA ALA A 145 -12.84 -4.48 3.73
C ALA A 145 -13.39 -3.64 2.57
N LEU A 146 -12.53 -2.84 1.91
CA LEU A 146 -12.91 -2.10 0.71
C LEU A 146 -13.20 -3.03 -0.46
N VAL A 147 -12.42 -4.10 -0.66
CA VAL A 147 -12.68 -5.13 -1.70
C VAL A 147 -14.00 -5.84 -1.46
N ASP A 148 -14.28 -6.27 -0.23
CA ASP A 148 -15.53 -6.97 0.12
C ASP A 148 -16.75 -6.07 -0.08
N SER A 149 -16.64 -4.80 0.33
CA SER A 149 -17.71 -3.81 0.13
C SER A 149 -17.88 -3.45 -1.34
N ALA A 150 -16.79 -3.24 -2.08
CA ALA A 150 -16.81 -2.98 -3.51
C ALA A 150 -17.49 -4.12 -4.29
N LYS A 151 -17.20 -5.37 -3.94
CA LYS A 151 -17.83 -6.55 -4.55
C LYS A 151 -19.35 -6.57 -4.35
N THR A 152 -19.82 -6.05 -3.22
CA THR A 152 -21.24 -6.04 -2.84
C THR A 152 -22.00 -4.89 -3.50
N HIS A 153 -21.37 -3.72 -3.62
CA HIS A 153 -22.06 -2.49 -4.02
C HIS A 153 -21.77 -2.01 -5.44
N LEU A 154 -20.69 -2.44 -6.07
CA LEU A 154 -20.36 -2.04 -7.44
C LEU A 154 -20.93 -3.02 -8.46
N SER A 155 -21.11 -2.54 -9.69
CA SER A 155 -21.34 -3.45 -10.82
C SER A 155 -20.18 -4.42 -10.99
N SER A 156 -20.47 -5.63 -11.50
CA SER A 156 -19.44 -6.65 -11.76
C SER A 156 -18.30 -6.11 -12.64
N SER A 157 -18.60 -5.27 -13.65
CA SER A 157 -17.58 -4.66 -14.50
C SER A 157 -16.66 -3.70 -13.75
N GLN A 158 -17.21 -2.84 -12.86
CA GLN A 158 -16.39 -1.97 -12.02
C GLN A 158 -15.52 -2.76 -11.06
N PHE A 159 -16.08 -3.79 -10.41
CA PHE A 159 -15.34 -4.63 -9.47
C PHE A 159 -14.20 -5.39 -10.14
N GLU A 160 -14.42 -5.96 -11.33
CA GLU A 160 -13.34 -6.66 -12.05
C GLU A 160 -12.22 -5.70 -12.47
N ARG A 161 -12.53 -4.46 -12.87
CA ARG A 161 -11.50 -3.42 -13.10
C ARG A 161 -10.71 -3.12 -11.82
N TYR A 162 -11.40 -2.96 -10.70
CA TYR A 162 -10.75 -2.70 -9.41
C TYR A 162 -9.80 -3.83 -9.01
N ARG A 163 -10.26 -5.07 -9.13
CA ARG A 163 -9.47 -6.27 -8.84
C ARG A 163 -8.24 -6.36 -9.73
N ALA A 164 -8.40 -6.17 -11.04
CA ALA A 164 -7.29 -6.21 -11.98
C ALA A 164 -6.21 -5.16 -11.64
N GLU A 165 -6.61 -3.95 -11.27
CA GLU A 165 -5.69 -2.89 -10.86
C GLU A 165 -4.99 -3.19 -9.51
N LEU A 166 -5.69 -3.82 -8.55
CA LEU A 166 -5.09 -4.29 -7.30
C LEU A 166 -4.04 -5.38 -7.56
N ASP A 167 -4.35 -6.34 -8.43
CA ASP A 167 -3.42 -7.40 -8.81
C ASP A 167 -2.19 -6.83 -9.53
N ALA A 168 -2.39 -5.88 -10.45
CA ALA A 168 -1.32 -5.17 -11.14
C ALA A 168 -0.42 -4.38 -10.18
N ARG A 169 -1.01 -3.64 -9.23
CA ARG A 169 -0.27 -2.90 -8.20
C ARG A 169 0.54 -3.84 -7.30
N SER A 170 -0.01 -4.99 -6.93
CA SER A 170 0.68 -5.98 -6.09
C SER A 170 1.85 -6.62 -6.82
N ALA A 171 1.67 -6.97 -8.10
CA ALA A 171 2.74 -7.48 -8.95
C ALA A 171 3.87 -6.45 -9.14
N GLU A 172 3.52 -5.19 -9.37
CA GLU A 172 4.48 -4.10 -9.52
C GLU A 172 5.24 -3.81 -8.22
N GLN A 173 4.54 -3.79 -7.08
CA GLN A 173 5.16 -3.63 -5.77
C GLN A 173 6.19 -4.74 -5.50
N LYS A 174 5.85 -6.00 -5.78
CA LYS A 174 6.78 -7.14 -5.70
C LYS A 174 8.00 -6.91 -6.60
N ARG A 175 7.77 -6.53 -7.87
CA ARG A 175 8.84 -6.31 -8.85
C ARG A 175 9.81 -5.23 -8.38
N VAL A 176 9.30 -4.07 -7.96
CA VAL A 176 10.11 -2.95 -7.46
C VAL A 176 10.87 -3.32 -6.19
N ALA A 177 10.22 -4.05 -5.27
CA ALA A 177 10.87 -4.47 -4.03
C ALA A 177 12.05 -5.42 -4.29
N ILE A 178 11.91 -6.37 -5.23
CA ILE A 178 13.00 -7.25 -5.66
C ILE A 178 14.12 -6.44 -6.31
N LEU A 179 13.79 -5.52 -7.22
CA LEU A 179 14.80 -4.68 -7.89
C LEU A 179 15.59 -3.83 -6.90
N ASN A 180 14.93 -3.22 -5.92
CA ASN A 180 15.59 -2.43 -4.89
C ASN A 180 16.54 -3.29 -4.04
N LEU A 181 16.12 -4.51 -3.67
CA LEU A 181 16.99 -5.43 -2.94
C LEU A 181 18.21 -5.83 -3.78
N VAL A 182 18.01 -6.19 -5.05
CA VAL A 182 19.10 -6.61 -5.95
C VAL A 182 20.08 -5.47 -6.20
N ALA A 183 19.60 -4.24 -6.40
CA ALA A 183 20.45 -3.07 -6.52
C ALA A 183 21.28 -2.83 -5.25
N LYS A 184 20.70 -3.05 -4.07
CA LYS A 184 21.42 -2.94 -2.79
C LYS A 184 22.47 -4.04 -2.62
N LEU A 185 22.15 -5.28 -2.99
CA LEU A 185 23.10 -6.39 -3.00
C LEU A 185 24.25 -6.12 -3.97
N ASP A 186 23.94 -5.59 -5.16
CA ASP A 186 24.93 -5.21 -6.16
C ASP A 186 25.91 -4.17 -5.65
N HIS A 187 25.42 -3.13 -4.96
CA HIS A 187 26.27 -2.13 -4.33
C HIS A 187 27.26 -2.73 -3.31
N SER A 188 26.85 -3.73 -2.54
CA SER A 188 27.71 -4.36 -1.51
C SER A 188 28.58 -5.51 -2.02
N LEU A 189 28.15 -6.22 -3.06
CA LEU A 189 28.78 -7.47 -3.53
C LEU A 189 29.40 -7.36 -4.93
N VAL A 190 29.16 -6.26 -5.65
CA VAL A 190 29.58 -6.01 -7.03
C VAL A 190 29.16 -7.19 -7.92
N LEU A 191 27.86 -7.34 -8.13
CA LEU A 191 27.26 -8.47 -8.83
C LEU A 191 27.45 -8.34 -10.35
N SER A 192 27.67 -9.47 -11.02
CA SER A 192 27.59 -9.52 -12.48
C SER A 192 26.13 -9.37 -12.96
N PRO A 193 25.90 -9.01 -14.23
CA PRO A 193 24.55 -9.00 -14.81
C PRO A 193 23.82 -10.34 -14.61
N GLU A 194 24.49 -11.45 -14.86
CA GLU A 194 23.92 -12.80 -14.76
C GLU A 194 23.55 -13.14 -13.30
N GLN A 195 24.36 -12.70 -12.34
CA GLN A 195 24.05 -12.89 -10.91
C GLN A 195 22.81 -12.09 -10.51
N ARG A 196 22.67 -10.84 -10.99
CA ARG A 196 21.49 -10.01 -10.72
C ARG A 196 20.22 -10.66 -11.25
N ASP A 197 20.26 -11.20 -12.47
CA ASP A 197 19.11 -11.87 -13.10
C ASP A 197 18.73 -13.14 -12.33
N GLN A 198 19.72 -13.98 -12.01
CA GLN A 198 19.49 -15.22 -11.27
C GLN A 198 18.94 -14.99 -9.86
N ILE A 199 19.47 -13.99 -9.13
CA ILE A 199 18.97 -13.62 -7.81
C ILE A 199 17.55 -13.06 -7.92
N SER A 200 17.27 -12.22 -8.92
CA SER A 200 15.93 -11.68 -9.16
C SER A 200 14.91 -12.79 -9.42
N GLU A 201 15.24 -13.77 -10.26
CA GLU A 201 14.40 -14.93 -10.55
C GLU A 201 14.19 -15.82 -9.32
N SER A 202 15.27 -16.09 -8.59
CA SER A 202 15.25 -16.88 -7.35
C SER A 202 14.33 -16.24 -6.30
N LEU A 203 14.42 -14.92 -6.10
CA LEU A 203 13.56 -14.16 -5.19
C LEU A 203 12.12 -14.09 -5.67
N SER A 204 11.88 -13.90 -6.97
CA SER A 204 10.54 -13.82 -7.53
C SER A 204 9.78 -15.15 -7.38
N SER A 205 10.47 -16.28 -7.57
CA SER A 205 9.89 -17.63 -7.48
C SER A 205 9.58 -18.06 -6.05
N HIS A 206 10.27 -17.49 -5.06
CA HIS A 206 10.11 -17.80 -3.63
C HIS A 206 9.62 -16.59 -2.84
N TRP A 207 8.85 -15.72 -3.49
CA TRP A 207 8.39 -14.48 -2.87
C TRP A 207 7.45 -14.77 -1.70
N GLU A 208 7.74 -14.14 -0.56
CA GLU A 208 6.85 -14.13 0.60
C GLU A 208 6.29 -12.73 0.81
N GLU A 209 4.98 -12.63 1.03
CA GLU A 209 4.30 -11.33 1.19
C GLU A 209 4.81 -10.55 2.40
N ALA A 210 5.29 -11.24 3.44
CA ALA A 210 5.89 -10.62 4.61
C ALA A 210 7.13 -9.77 4.27
N TRP A 211 7.82 -10.06 3.16
CA TRP A 211 8.99 -9.29 2.73
C TRP A 211 8.61 -7.94 2.14
N ALA A 212 7.41 -7.80 1.57
CA ALA A 212 6.96 -6.58 0.90
C ALA A 212 7.03 -5.35 1.82
N GLN A 213 6.57 -5.51 3.07
CA GLN A 213 6.61 -4.45 4.08
C GLN A 213 8.05 -4.13 4.53
N GLY A 214 8.86 -5.17 4.75
CA GLY A 214 10.26 -5.02 5.12
C GLY A 214 11.00 -4.20 4.07
N PHE A 215 10.88 -4.59 2.80
CA PHE A 215 11.61 -4.00 1.66
C PHE A 215 11.27 -2.53 1.43
N GLN A 216 10.03 -2.09 1.71
CA GLN A 216 9.67 -0.68 1.65
C GLN A 216 10.46 0.18 2.65
N SER A 217 10.73 -0.37 3.84
CA SER A 217 11.44 0.35 4.92
C SER A 217 12.94 0.49 4.63
N PHE A 218 13.52 -0.39 3.81
CA PHE A 218 14.96 -0.39 3.49
C PHE A 218 15.43 0.75 2.61
N SER A 219 14.50 1.50 2.01
CA SER A 219 14.82 2.70 1.24
C SER A 219 15.51 3.79 2.09
N LEU A 220 15.42 3.69 3.42
CA LEU A 220 15.88 4.73 4.35
C LEU A 220 17.27 4.48 4.95
N ASP A 221 17.77 3.25 4.94
CA ASP A 221 19.06 2.92 5.57
C ASP A 221 19.88 1.93 4.74
N ASN A 222 21.08 2.34 4.34
CA ASN A 222 22.01 1.52 3.57
C ASN A 222 22.77 0.49 4.41
N GLN A 223 22.72 0.55 5.73
CA GLN A 223 23.53 -0.29 6.61
C GLN A 223 22.97 -1.70 6.82
N TYR A 224 21.65 -1.87 6.71
CA TYR A 224 20.99 -3.12 7.06
C TYR A 224 20.45 -3.86 5.83
N PHE A 225 20.52 -5.19 5.86
CA PHE A 225 19.88 -6.05 4.86
C PHE A 225 18.63 -6.73 5.44
N PRO A 226 17.58 -6.95 4.64
CA PRO A 226 16.49 -7.80 5.06
C PRO A 226 16.98 -9.20 5.35
N MET A 227 16.35 -9.83 6.34
CA MET A 227 16.50 -11.26 6.54
C MET A 227 15.84 -12.01 5.39
N VAL A 228 16.63 -12.30 4.36
CA VAL A 228 16.27 -13.16 3.23
C VAL A 228 16.93 -14.51 3.43
N PRO A 229 16.24 -15.64 3.14
CA PRO A 229 16.85 -16.95 3.23
C PRO A 229 18.15 -17.03 2.41
N ASP A 230 19.25 -17.36 3.09
CA ASP A 230 20.58 -17.45 2.48
C ASP A 230 20.63 -18.28 1.18
N PRO A 231 19.94 -19.43 1.06
CA PRO A 231 19.97 -20.23 -0.17
C PRO A 231 19.46 -19.49 -1.40
N LEU A 232 18.62 -18.47 -1.26
CA LEU A 232 18.06 -17.73 -2.39
C LEU A 232 19.08 -16.79 -3.05
N VAL A 233 20.06 -16.32 -2.27
CA VAL A 233 21.10 -15.38 -2.72
C VAL A 233 22.44 -16.11 -2.87
N ALA A 234 22.90 -16.79 -1.81
CA ALA A 234 24.25 -17.35 -1.73
C ALA A 234 24.56 -18.39 -2.81
N LYS A 235 23.56 -19.12 -3.34
CA LYS A 235 23.77 -20.10 -4.42
C LYS A 235 24.29 -19.47 -5.71
N HIS A 236 24.05 -18.17 -5.92
CA HIS A 236 24.47 -17.42 -7.11
C HIS A 236 25.75 -16.60 -6.89
N LEU A 237 26.30 -16.61 -5.69
CA LEU A 237 27.49 -15.84 -5.32
C LEU A 237 28.78 -16.67 -5.50
N ASN A 238 29.87 -16.00 -5.87
CA ASN A 238 31.20 -16.61 -5.83
C ASN A 238 31.74 -16.69 -4.39
N ALA A 239 32.89 -17.33 -4.18
CA ALA A 239 33.46 -17.55 -2.84
C ALA A 239 33.69 -16.25 -2.06
N ASN A 240 34.24 -15.21 -2.71
CA ASN A 240 34.53 -13.93 -2.06
C ASN A 240 33.23 -13.20 -1.67
N GLN A 241 32.25 -13.18 -2.57
CA GLN A 241 30.94 -12.58 -2.32
C GLN A 241 30.18 -13.31 -1.20
N LYS A 242 30.29 -14.64 -1.10
CA LYS A 242 29.70 -15.42 0.01
C LYS A 242 30.28 -15.01 1.36
N THR A 243 31.60 -14.81 1.43
CA THR A 243 32.26 -14.32 2.65
C THR A 243 31.71 -12.96 3.06
N ILE A 244 31.60 -12.01 2.11
CA ILE A 244 31.02 -10.68 2.38
C ILE A 244 29.56 -10.81 2.82
N TRP A 245 28.73 -11.55 2.07
CA TRP A 245 27.31 -11.80 2.37
C TRP A 245 27.09 -12.38 3.78
N SER A 246 27.96 -13.29 4.23
CA SER A 246 27.87 -13.86 5.57
C SER A 246 28.19 -12.86 6.69
N GLY A 247 29.00 -11.84 6.39
CA GLY A 247 29.35 -10.76 7.31
C GLY A 247 28.38 -9.58 7.32
N LEU A 248 27.44 -9.51 6.36
CA LEU A 248 26.45 -8.44 6.33
C LEU A 248 25.44 -8.57 7.47
N GLN A 249 25.10 -7.43 8.09
CA GLN A 249 24.08 -7.39 9.13
C GLN A 249 22.68 -7.55 8.51
N LYS A 250 22.12 -8.75 8.67
CA LYS A 250 20.76 -9.09 8.26
C LYS A 250 19.84 -8.89 9.46
N VAL A 251 18.80 -8.12 9.29
CA VAL A 251 17.84 -7.82 10.36
C VAL A 251 16.43 -8.13 9.90
N THR A 252 15.65 -8.65 10.83
CA THR A 252 14.23 -8.82 10.67
C THR A 252 13.57 -7.49 11.04
N PHE A 253 13.22 -6.68 10.03
CA PHE A 253 12.31 -5.57 10.29
C PHE A 253 10.91 -6.15 10.43
N ASN A 254 10.58 -6.56 11.66
CA ASN A 254 9.19 -6.58 12.06
C ASN A 254 8.72 -5.12 11.96
N SER A 255 7.60 -4.89 11.28
CA SER A 255 7.14 -3.61 10.70
C SER A 255 7.10 -2.39 11.64
N ASN A 256 7.39 -2.56 12.93
CA ASN A 256 7.07 -1.60 13.98
C ASN A 256 8.29 -0.90 14.59
N GLY A 257 9.51 -1.24 14.17
CA GLY A 257 10.73 -0.60 14.69
C GLY A 257 11.06 0.78 14.10
N LEU A 258 10.83 0.98 12.80
CA LEU A 258 11.29 2.19 12.09
C LEU A 258 10.14 2.99 11.43
N GLY A 259 9.08 2.33 10.96
CA GLY A 259 7.99 2.99 10.23
C GLY A 259 7.08 3.88 11.11
N SER A 260 6.94 3.56 12.39
CA SER A 260 6.13 4.36 13.34
C SER A 260 6.75 5.72 13.65
N PHE A 261 8.07 5.88 13.49
CA PHE A 261 8.73 7.17 13.76
C PHE A 261 8.63 8.18 12.61
N MET A 262 8.44 7.71 11.37
CA MET A 262 8.55 8.58 10.19
C MET A 262 7.20 9.11 9.66
N ASN A 263 6.06 8.51 10.03
CA ASN A 263 4.73 8.97 9.58
C ASN A 263 4.01 9.89 10.58
N ALA A 264 4.57 10.18 11.75
CA ALA A 264 3.91 10.97 12.80
C ALA A 264 3.87 12.49 12.55
N GLN A 265 4.40 12.99 11.43
CA GLN A 265 4.33 14.41 11.04
C GLN A 265 3.60 14.69 9.73
N ALA A 266 2.79 13.74 9.23
CA ALA A 266 1.74 14.12 8.30
C ALA A 266 0.79 15.07 9.06
N GLN A 267 0.92 16.36 8.78
CA GLN A 267 0.13 17.42 9.39
C GLN A 267 -1.36 17.07 9.27
N ASN A 268 -2.16 17.48 10.26
CA ASN A 268 -3.62 17.45 10.18
C ASN A 268 -4.11 18.39 9.07
N LEU A 269 -3.73 18.12 7.83
CA LEU A 269 -4.38 18.76 6.71
C LEU A 269 -5.84 18.33 6.79
N PRO A 270 -6.78 19.27 6.86
CA PRO A 270 -8.19 18.95 6.72
C PRO A 270 -8.31 18.11 5.44
N LEU A 271 -9.07 17.01 5.54
CA LEU A 271 -9.40 16.22 4.37
C LEU A 271 -9.95 17.16 3.30
N ASP A 272 -9.78 16.85 2.02
CA ASP A 272 -10.72 17.39 1.03
C ASP A 272 -12.13 17.05 1.56
N ASP A 273 -12.86 18.10 1.96
CA ASP A 273 -14.01 18.03 2.86
C ASP A 273 -15.10 17.05 2.35
N GLU A 274 -15.12 16.77 1.05
CA GLU A 274 -16.04 15.86 0.38
C GLU A 274 -16.14 14.46 1.04
N PHE A 275 -15.03 13.86 1.51
CA PHE A 275 -15.09 12.50 2.09
C PHE A 275 -15.67 12.44 3.50
N SER A 276 -15.35 13.44 4.33
CA SER A 276 -15.87 13.53 5.69
C SER A 276 -17.31 14.06 5.71
N ASP A 277 -17.62 14.97 4.79
CA ASP A 277 -18.98 15.51 4.62
C ASP A 277 -19.96 14.45 4.14
N GLU A 278 -19.56 13.54 3.25
CA GLU A 278 -20.40 12.42 2.79
C GLU A 278 -20.83 11.52 3.96
N VAL A 279 -19.96 11.29 4.94
CA VAL A 279 -20.27 10.44 6.10
C VAL A 279 -21.02 11.22 7.18
N ALA A 280 -20.66 12.48 7.43
CA ALA A 280 -21.23 13.29 8.50
C ALA A 280 -22.66 13.80 8.22
N GLN A 281 -23.05 13.98 6.94
CA GLN A 281 -24.34 14.58 6.59
C GLN A 281 -25.55 13.66 6.77
N GLU A 282 -25.35 12.35 6.94
CA GLU A 282 -26.45 11.37 6.95
C GLU A 282 -26.81 10.82 8.32
N ASP A 283 -26.17 11.25 9.41
CA ASP A 283 -26.61 10.84 10.74
C ASP A 283 -28.08 11.27 10.92
N PRO A 284 -29.02 10.32 10.98
CA PRO A 284 -30.43 10.64 10.94
C PRO A 284 -30.71 11.49 12.16
N LYS A 285 -31.17 12.73 11.92
CA LYS A 285 -31.65 13.62 12.98
C LYS A 285 -32.49 12.77 13.95
N PRO A 286 -32.11 12.70 15.24
CA PRO A 286 -32.80 11.81 16.17
C PRO A 286 -34.28 12.11 16.08
N ALA A 287 -35.07 11.11 15.69
CA ALA A 287 -36.49 11.27 15.46
C ALA A 287 -37.09 11.96 16.70
N THR A 288 -37.57 13.19 16.51
CA THR A 288 -38.16 13.98 17.58
C THR A 288 -39.34 13.18 18.10
N LYS A 289 -39.20 12.58 19.28
CA LYS A 289 -40.29 11.91 19.97
C LYS A 289 -41.40 12.95 20.17
N LYS A 290 -42.51 12.77 19.48
CA LYS A 290 -43.76 13.51 19.71
C LYS A 290 -44.48 12.92 20.91
#